data_AF-A0A151AS57-F1
#
_entry.id   AF-A0A151AS57-F1
#
_cell.length_a   1.000
_cell.length_b   1.000
_cell.length_c   1.000
_cell.angle_alpha   90.00
_cell.angle_beta   90.00
_cell.angle_gamma   90.00
#
_symmetry.space_group_name_H-M   'P 1'
#
loop_
_entity.id
_entity.type
_entity.pdbx_description
1 polymer ?
#
loop_
_entity_poly.entity_id
_entity_poly.type
_entity_poly.pdbx_seq_one_letter_code
_entity_poly.pdbx_strand_id
1 'polypeptide(L)'
;MVILLPIYDAYKYLEVWHDAIFSDYKDFNDEIAKQYKAFNKENKDLEDRKKNLDAIVKRLQNPPDEYQKTYNTVIELYEVYDEFYRLATNPSGSYQSYSNDVHEVDSEFLKIFNKLEILIPEKENQLKK
;
A
#
# COMPACT_ATOMS: atom_id res chain seq x y z
N MET A 1 2.86 8.71 8.23
CA MET A 1 2.72 7.32 8.72
C MET A 1 1.43 6.61 8.25
N VAL A 2 0.48 7.28 7.58
CA VAL A 2 -0.87 6.74 7.29
C VAL A 2 -0.94 5.92 5.99
N ILE A 3 -0.09 6.16 4.99
CA ILE A 3 -0.13 5.49 3.67
C ILE A 3 0.49 4.08 3.72
N LEU A 4 1.33 3.79 4.73
CA LEU A 4 2.13 2.56 4.78
C LEU A 4 1.40 1.35 5.39
N LEU A 5 0.14 1.48 5.85
CA LEU A 5 -0.54 0.37 6.55
C LEU A 5 -0.76 -0.87 5.66
N PRO A 6 -1.30 -0.77 4.42
CA PRO A 6 -1.42 -1.94 3.55
C PRO A 6 -0.07 -2.57 3.20
N ILE A 7 0.98 -1.75 3.07
CA ILE A 7 2.36 -2.21 2.82
C ILE A 7 2.84 -3.06 4.00
N TYR A 8 2.68 -2.54 5.22
CA TYR A 8 3.02 -3.26 6.45
C TYR A 8 2.27 -4.59 6.56
N ASP A 9 0.96 -4.61 6.30
CA ASP A 9 0.16 -5.82 6.36
C ASP A 9 0.60 -6.86 5.31
N ALA A 10 0.90 -6.42 4.08
CA ALA A 10 1.38 -7.30 3.03
C ALA A 10 2.72 -7.96 3.39
N TYR A 11 3.67 -7.19 3.95
CA TYR A 11 4.93 -7.70 4.48
C TYR A 11 4.75 -8.58 5.72
N LYS A 12 3.75 -8.31 6.56
CA LYS A 12 3.45 -9.16 7.73
C LYS A 12 3.03 -10.56 7.31
N TYR A 13 2.23 -10.68 6.25
CA TYR A 13 1.91 -11.99 5.67
C TYR A 13 3.16 -12.71 5.17
N LEU A 14 4.10 -12.02 4.51
CA LEU A 14 5.36 -12.64 4.09
C LEU A 14 6.15 -13.21 5.26
N GLU A 15 6.30 -12.44 6.34
CA GLU A 15 7.00 -12.87 7.54
C GLU A 15 6.35 -14.13 8.13
N VAL A 16 5.02 -14.13 8.29
CA VAL A 16 4.28 -15.27 8.84
C VAL A 16 4.40 -16.49 7.95
N TRP A 17 4.30 -16.33 6.63
CA TRP A 17 4.38 -17.46 5.68
C TRP A 17 5.79 -18.03 5.63
N HIS A 18 6.81 -17.17 5.60
CA HIS A 18 8.21 -17.58 5.70
C HIS A 18 8.43 -18.41 6.97
N ASP A 19 8.07 -17.84 8.12
CA ASP A 19 8.24 -18.50 9.40
C ASP A 19 7.54 -19.84 9.45
N ALA A 20 6.30 -19.93 8.96
CA ALA A 20 5.54 -21.18 9.05
C ALA A 20 5.98 -22.24 8.02
N ILE A 21 6.71 -21.87 6.96
CA ILE A 21 7.29 -22.81 6.00
C ILE A 21 8.67 -23.31 6.46
N PHE A 22 9.50 -22.41 6.99
CA PHE A 22 10.91 -22.70 7.30
C PHE A 22 11.17 -22.98 8.79
N SER A 23 10.14 -23.00 9.63
CA SER A 23 10.21 -23.38 11.04
C SER A 23 9.69 -24.79 11.29
N ASP A 24 10.47 -25.59 12.03
CA ASP A 24 10.10 -26.97 12.38
C ASP A 24 8.96 -27.09 13.42
N TYR A 25 8.48 -25.97 13.98
CA TYR A 25 7.51 -25.98 15.09
C TYR A 25 6.20 -25.24 14.82
N LYS A 26 6.00 -24.70 13.61
CA LYS A 26 4.80 -23.96 13.21
C LYS A 26 4.07 -24.72 12.10
N ASP A 27 2.77 -24.97 12.26
CA ASP A 27 1.94 -25.45 11.16
C ASP A 27 1.52 -24.27 10.28
N PHE A 28 1.74 -24.41 8.97
CA PHE A 28 1.45 -23.36 8.00
C PHE A 28 -0.01 -22.90 8.02
N ASN A 29 -0.95 -23.84 8.09
CA ASN A 29 -2.37 -23.51 8.03
C ASN A 29 -2.82 -22.80 9.31
N ASP A 30 -2.32 -23.25 10.46
CA ASP A 30 -2.61 -22.62 11.75
C ASP A 30 -2.10 -21.17 11.82
N GLU A 31 -0.86 -20.93 11.38
CA GLU A 31 -0.27 -19.58 11.42
C GLU A 31 -0.98 -18.62 10.47
N ILE A 32 -1.36 -19.07 9.27
CA ILE A 32 -2.16 -18.26 8.35
C ILE A 32 -3.53 -17.95 8.93
N ALA A 33 -4.20 -18.94 9.52
CA ALA A 33 -5.51 -18.73 10.14
C ALA A 33 -5.44 -17.74 11.32
N LYS A 34 -4.35 -17.76 12.10
CA LYS A 34 -4.09 -16.77 13.17
C LYS A 34 -3.87 -15.38 12.57
N GLN A 35 -3.04 -15.26 11.53
CA GLN A 35 -2.77 -13.98 10.89
C GLN A 35 -4.03 -13.35 10.29
N TYR A 36 -4.88 -14.13 9.60
CA TYR A 36 -6.17 -13.64 9.11
C TYR A 36 -7.09 -13.13 10.22
N LYS A 37 -7.12 -13.82 11.37
CA LYS A 37 -7.89 -13.36 12.53
C LYS A 37 -7.34 -12.06 13.13
N ALA A 38 -6.02 -11.94 13.22
CA ALA A 38 -5.35 -10.72 13.68
C ALA A 38 -5.65 -9.55 12.74
N PHE A 39 -5.46 -9.75 11.43
CA PHE A 39 -5.81 -8.79 10.37
C PHE A 39 -7.26 -8.31 10.52
N ASN A 40 -8.23 -9.23 10.56
CA ASN A 40 -9.65 -8.87 10.66
C ASN A 40 -10.02 -8.15 11.97
N LYS A 41 -9.27 -8.37 13.05
CA LYS A 41 -9.47 -7.69 14.33
C LYS A 41 -8.93 -6.26 14.32
N GLU A 42 -7.79 -6.06 13.66
CA GLU A 42 -7.03 -4.81 13.68
C GLU A 42 -7.42 -3.86 12.52
N ASN A 43 -7.92 -4.40 11.41
CA ASN A 43 -8.17 -3.63 10.18
C ASN A 43 -9.60 -3.09 9.99
N LYS A 44 -10.34 -2.85 11.07
CA LYS A 44 -11.57 -2.03 10.98
C LYS A 44 -11.29 -0.65 10.35
N ASP A 45 -10.11 -0.10 10.60
CA ASP A 45 -9.73 1.21 10.07
C ASP A 45 -9.29 1.15 8.60
N LEU A 46 -8.84 0.01 8.09
CA LEU A 46 -8.26 -0.09 6.74
C LEU A 46 -9.29 0.18 5.64
N GLU A 47 -10.50 -0.36 5.80
CA GLU A 47 -11.59 -0.13 4.84
C GLU A 47 -12.08 1.33 4.88
N ASP A 48 -12.20 1.92 6.07
CA ASP A 48 -12.57 3.33 6.22
C ASP A 48 -11.49 4.27 5.66
N ARG A 49 -10.22 3.88 5.80
CA ARG A 49 -9.08 4.59 5.20
C ARG A 49 -9.09 4.49 3.67
N LYS A 50 -9.37 3.32 3.12
CA LYS A 50 -9.58 3.12 1.68
C LYS A 50 -10.70 4.02 1.18
N LYS A 51 -11.87 4.02 1.84
CA LYS A 51 -13.00 4.91 1.51
C LYS A 51 -12.62 6.39 1.54
N ASN A 52 -11.83 6.81 2.52
CA ASN A 52 -11.33 8.19 2.61
C ASN A 52 -10.38 8.53 1.45
N LEU A 53 -9.46 7.64 1.09
CA LEU A 53 -8.57 7.82 -0.07
C LEU A 53 -9.36 7.89 -1.37
N ASP A 54 -10.32 7.00 -1.58
CA ASP A 54 -11.21 7.04 -2.74
C ASP A 54 -11.94 8.39 -2.84
N ALA A 55 -12.41 8.92 -1.70
CA ALA A 55 -13.08 10.21 -1.65
C ALA A 55 -12.13 11.36 -1.98
N ILE A 56 -10.88 11.31 -1.54
CA ILE A 56 -9.84 12.31 -1.87
C ILE A 56 -9.57 12.29 -3.37
N VAL A 57 -9.29 11.12 -3.95
CA VAL A 57 -9.01 10.96 -5.38
C VAL A 57 -10.19 11.43 -6.23
N LYS A 58 -11.43 11.10 -5.84
CA LYS A 58 -12.64 11.61 -6.50
C LYS A 58 -12.77 13.14 -6.44
N ARG A 59 -12.43 13.77 -5.31
CA ARG A 59 -12.50 15.24 -5.18
C ARG A 59 -11.45 15.97 -6.00
N LEU A 60 -10.34 15.29 -6.32
CA LEU A 60 -9.26 15.84 -7.12
C LEU A 60 -9.52 15.73 -8.63
N GLN A 61 -10.69 15.19 -9.05
CA GLN A 61 -11.10 15.15 -10.44
C GLN A 61 -11.18 16.58 -11.01
N ASN A 62 -10.42 16.82 -12.08
CA ASN A 62 -10.20 18.12 -12.76
C ASN A 62 -9.19 19.05 -12.04
N PRO A 63 -7.90 18.67 -11.99
CA PRO A 63 -6.85 19.56 -11.51
C PRO A 63 -6.67 20.75 -12.48
N PRO A 64 -6.18 21.92 -12.01
CA PRO A 64 -5.65 22.94 -12.89
C PRO A 64 -4.52 22.39 -13.79
N ASP A 65 -4.38 22.89 -15.01
CA ASP A 65 -3.40 22.41 -16.01
C ASP A 65 -1.96 22.36 -15.46
N GLU A 66 -1.59 23.37 -14.66
CA GLU A 66 -0.26 23.46 -14.03
C GLU A 66 0.04 22.31 -13.05
N TYR A 67 -1.00 21.68 -12.50
CA TYR A 67 -0.88 20.57 -11.55
C TYR A 67 -1.24 19.22 -12.17
N GLN A 68 -1.53 19.16 -13.47
CA GLN A 68 -1.98 17.92 -14.12
C GLN A 68 -0.96 16.79 -13.99
N LYS A 69 0.33 17.09 -14.11
CA LYS A 69 1.40 16.09 -13.97
C LYS A 69 1.50 15.53 -12.54
N THR A 70 1.41 16.40 -11.54
CA THR A 70 1.41 16.03 -10.11
C THR A 70 0.17 15.22 -9.78
N TYR A 71 -1.01 15.64 -10.26
CA TYR A 71 -2.26 14.90 -10.10
C TYR A 71 -2.18 13.50 -10.71
N ASN A 72 -1.72 13.37 -11.97
CA ASN A 72 -1.58 12.06 -12.61
C ASN A 72 -0.65 11.13 -11.81
N THR A 73 0.42 11.67 -11.21
CA THR A 73 1.34 10.89 -10.38
C THR A 73 0.70 10.48 -9.05
N VAL A 74 -0.19 11.29 -8.47
CA VAL A 74 -1.01 10.91 -7.31
C VAL A 74 -1.98 9.78 -7.66
N ILE A 75 -2.56 9.79 -8.86
CA ILE A 75 -3.42 8.70 -9.35
C ILE A 75 -2.61 7.41 -9.51
N GLU A 76 -1.44 7.46 -10.16
CA GLU A 76 -0.52 6.32 -10.24
C GLU A 76 -0.19 5.76 -8.84
N LEU A 77 0.08 6.64 -7.87
CA LEU A 77 0.39 6.22 -6.50
C LEU A 77 -0.81 5.56 -5.79
N TYR A 78 -2.02 6.04 -6.08
CA TYR A 78 -3.25 5.46 -5.56
C TYR A 78 -3.54 4.08 -6.18
N GLU A 79 -3.24 3.86 -7.46
CA GLU A 79 -3.37 2.55 -8.10
C GLU A 79 -2.46 1.51 -7.43
N VAL A 80 -1.21 1.86 -7.14
CA VAL A 80 -0.29 0.98 -6.41
C VAL A 80 -0.73 0.76 -4.96
N TYR A 81 -1.31 1.77 -4.31
CA TYR A 81 -1.93 1.59 -3.00
C TYR A 81 -3.08 0.56 -3.05
N ASP A 82 -3.89 0.55 -4.10
CA ASP A 82 -4.98 -0.40 -4.29
C ASP A 82 -4.46 -1.84 -4.48
N GLU A 83 -3.31 -2.00 -5.11
CA GLU A 83 -2.63 -3.30 -5.22
C GLU A 83 -2.15 -3.81 -3.86
N PHE A 84 -1.53 -2.95 -3.05
CA PHE A 84 -1.18 -3.32 -1.67
C PHE A 84 -2.40 -3.63 -0.82
N TYR A 85 -3.48 -2.85 -0.97
CA TYR A 85 -4.74 -3.12 -0.28
C TYR A 85 -5.28 -4.52 -0.65
N ARG A 86 -5.20 -4.92 -1.92
CA ARG A 86 -5.56 -6.27 -2.38
C ARG A 86 -4.67 -7.34 -1.76
N LEU A 87 -3.34 -7.13 -1.72
CA LEU A 87 -2.41 -8.09 -1.12
C LEU A 87 -2.68 -8.28 0.38
N ALA A 88 -2.98 -7.19 1.09
CA ALA A 88 -3.29 -7.20 2.51
C ALA A 88 -4.65 -7.87 2.82
N THR A 89 -5.69 -7.56 2.04
CA THR A 89 -7.05 -8.06 2.29
C THR A 89 -7.33 -9.44 1.70
N ASN A 90 -6.59 -9.84 0.67
CA ASN A 90 -6.77 -11.12 -0.02
C ASN A 90 -5.42 -11.75 -0.43
N PRO A 91 -4.56 -12.10 0.54
CA PRO A 91 -3.29 -12.76 0.25
C PRO A 91 -3.54 -14.16 -0.31
N SER A 92 -2.91 -14.45 -1.45
CA SER A 92 -3.17 -15.68 -2.22
C SER A 92 -1.94 -16.10 -3.02
N GLY A 93 -1.97 -17.34 -3.53
CA GLY A 93 -0.87 -17.94 -4.27
C GLY A 93 0.10 -18.73 -3.39
N SER A 94 1.30 -18.96 -3.92
CA SER A 94 2.41 -19.57 -3.19
C SER A 94 3.25 -18.52 -2.46
N TYR A 95 4.08 -18.93 -1.49
CA TYR A 95 5.03 -18.02 -0.85
C TYR A 95 5.92 -17.31 -1.88
N GLN A 96 6.42 -18.02 -2.88
CA GLN A 96 7.28 -17.45 -3.91
C GLN A 96 6.54 -16.40 -4.74
N SER A 97 5.33 -16.71 -5.23
CA SER A 97 4.56 -15.77 -6.05
C SER A 97 4.10 -14.56 -5.24
N TYR A 98 3.63 -14.78 -4.01
CA TYR A 98 3.21 -13.69 -3.13
C TYR A 98 4.39 -12.78 -2.73
N SER A 99 5.57 -13.35 -2.49
CA SER A 99 6.80 -12.59 -2.25
C SER A 99 7.21 -11.74 -3.45
N ASN A 100 7.14 -12.29 -4.66
CA ASN A 100 7.41 -11.52 -5.88
C ASN A 100 6.40 -10.38 -6.03
N ASP A 101 5.09 -10.64 -5.90
CA ASP A 101 4.04 -9.63 -5.97
C ASP A 101 4.30 -8.47 -4.98
N VAL A 102 4.57 -8.78 -3.71
CA VAL A 102 4.85 -7.74 -2.70
C VAL A 102 6.06 -6.88 -3.07
N HIS A 103 7.15 -7.50 -3.52
CA HIS A 103 8.37 -6.77 -3.89
C HIS A 103 8.22 -5.94 -5.17
N GLU A 104 7.45 -6.43 -6.14
CA GLU A 104 7.13 -5.69 -7.37
C GLU A 104 6.33 -4.44 -7.05
N VAL A 105 5.23 -4.59 -6.29
CA VAL A 105 4.36 -3.48 -5.89
C VAL A 105 5.11 -2.47 -5.01
N ASP A 106 6.00 -2.92 -4.11
CA ASP A 106 6.85 -2.04 -3.29
C ASP A 106 7.86 -1.25 -4.12
N SER A 107 8.49 -1.90 -5.10
CA SER A 107 9.42 -1.24 -6.02
C SER A 107 8.69 -0.18 -6.86
N GLU A 108 7.48 -0.48 -7.31
CA GLU A 108 6.65 0.46 -8.06
C GLU A 108 6.20 1.64 -7.19
N PHE A 109 5.77 1.38 -5.95
CA PHE A 109 5.41 2.41 -4.98
C PHE A 109 6.57 3.38 -4.76
N LEU A 110 7.76 2.89 -4.46
CA LEU A 110 8.94 3.72 -4.23
C LEU A 110 9.29 4.57 -5.46
N LYS A 111 9.20 3.99 -6.66
CA LYS A 111 9.44 4.72 -7.91
C LYS A 111 8.46 5.88 -8.09
N ILE A 112 7.15 5.64 -7.88
CA ILE A 112 6.12 6.67 -8.05
C ILE A 112 6.19 7.70 -6.92
N PHE A 113 6.42 7.26 -5.68
CA PHE A 113 6.57 8.14 -4.53
C PHE A 113 7.74 9.12 -4.74
N ASN A 114 8.91 8.63 -5.17
CA ASN A 114 10.06 9.47 -5.49
C ASN A 114 9.76 10.45 -6.64
N LYS A 115 9.01 10.00 -7.66
CA LYS A 115 8.54 10.88 -8.75
C LYS A 115 7.60 11.97 -8.23
N LEU A 116 6.71 11.64 -7.30
CA LEU A 116 5.78 12.59 -6.68
C LEU A 116 6.53 13.63 -5.84
N GLU A 117 7.52 13.23 -5.05
CA GLU A 117 8.35 14.15 -4.25
C GLU A 117 9.02 15.22 -5.13
N ILE A 118 9.50 14.86 -6.32
CA ILE A 118 10.11 15.80 -7.28
C ILE A 118 9.07 16.76 -7.86
N LEU A 119 7.80 16.33 -8.01
CA LEU A 119 6.73 17.10 -8.64
C LEU A 119 5.97 18.01 -7.69
N ILE A 120 6.05 17.77 -6.38
CA ILE A 120 5.49 18.68 -5.39
C ILE A 120 6.42 19.89 -5.31
N PRO A 121 5.97 21.09 -5.72
CA PRO A 121 6.82 22.27 -5.65
C PRO A 121 7.22 22.53 -4.20
N GLU A 122 8.51 22.76 -3.93
CA GLU A 122 8.94 23.25 -2.62
C GLU A 122 8.17 24.53 -2.30
N LYS A 123 7.49 24.56 -1.16
CA LYS A 123 6.77 25.77 -0.68
C LYS A 123 7.72 26.90 -0.23
N GLU A 124 9.01 26.83 -0.51
CA GLU A 124 9.96 27.87 -0.18
C GLU A 124 10.11 28.88 -1.33
N ASN A 125 9.16 29.83 -1.43
CA ASN A 125 9.40 31.25 -1.77
C ASN A 125 8.16 32.03 -2.30
N GLN A 126 6.96 31.45 -2.32
CA GLN A 126 5.78 32.20 -2.81
C GLN A 126 5.03 33.02 -1.74
N LEU A 127 5.49 33.02 -0.48
CA LEU A 127 4.96 33.89 0.59
C LEU A 127 5.77 35.20 0.77
N LYS A 128 6.71 35.51 -0.13
CA LYS A 128 7.41 36.80 -0.18
C LYS A 128 6.91 37.66 -1.34
N LYS A 129 5.66 38.13 -1.29
CA LYS A 129 5.22 39.36 -1.95
C LYS A 129 4.16 40.05 -1.13
#